data_AF-A0A257T2D2-F1
#
_entry.id   AF-A0A257T2D2-F1
#
_cell.length_a   1.000
_cell.length_b   1.000
_cell.length_c   1.000
_cell.angle_alpha   90.00
_cell.angle_beta   90.00
_cell.angle_gamma   90.00
#
_symmetry.space_group_name_H-M   'P 1'
#
loop_
_entity.id
_entity.type
_entity.pdbx_description
1 polymer ?
#
loop_
_entity_poly.entity_id
_entity_poly.type
_entity_poly.pdbx_seq_one_letter_code
_entity_poly.pdbx_strand_id
1 'polypeptide(L)'
;MATKAIERRNIVVRSSARGFKVSLSRRVTTVFAWMFVVFSFLFVATMFVSIIGDVIIRAWPALTPKLLTEVTSGIGGGLKNAIEGTFVMSVGALLLAAPIGISAGIYLSEHGRGGAGKVLRFLSDVLVGIPSIVLGYVGYITMVIYLGWQFSVAAGIITLTVMLLP
;
A
#
# COMPACT_ATOMS: atom_id res chain seq x y z
N MET A 1 35.45 -54.70 -24.26
CA MET A 1 35.35 -53.23 -24.05
C MET A 1 33.96 -52.77 -23.62
N ALA A 2 32.87 -53.41 -24.07
CA ALA A 2 31.48 -53.08 -23.70
C ALA A 2 31.12 -53.27 -22.20
N THR A 3 31.73 -54.24 -21.52
CA THR A 3 31.39 -54.58 -20.12
C THR A 3 31.71 -53.46 -19.11
N LYS A 4 32.83 -52.74 -19.30
CA LYS A 4 33.21 -51.60 -18.44
C LYS A 4 32.30 -50.38 -18.60
N ALA A 5 31.64 -50.22 -19.76
CA ALA A 5 30.71 -49.12 -20.00
C ALA A 5 29.36 -49.35 -19.32
N ILE A 6 28.88 -50.60 -19.30
CA ILE A 6 27.64 -51.01 -18.62
C ILE A 6 27.79 -50.87 -17.09
N GLU A 7 28.95 -51.25 -16.56
CA GLU A 7 29.26 -51.16 -15.13
C GLU A 7 29.32 -49.69 -14.65
N ARG A 8 29.94 -48.80 -15.42
CA ARG A 8 29.95 -47.36 -15.11
C ARG A 8 28.56 -46.73 -15.16
N ARG A 9 27.70 -47.14 -16.10
CA ARG A 9 26.29 -46.69 -16.14
C ARG A 9 25.51 -47.12 -14.90
N ASN A 10 25.69 -48.35 -14.43
CA ASN A 10 25.03 -48.86 -13.23
C ASN A 10 25.50 -48.18 -11.93
N ILE A 11 26.75 -47.75 -11.85
CA ILE A 11 27.29 -47.02 -10.68
C ILE A 11 26.70 -45.61 -10.59
N VAL A 12 26.57 -44.89 -11.72
CA VAL A 12 25.98 -43.55 -11.74
C VAL A 12 24.48 -43.58 -11.43
N VAL A 13 23.75 -44.55 -11.97
CA VAL A 13 22.30 -44.72 -11.68
C VAL A 13 22.06 -45.10 -10.22
N ARG A 14 22.90 -45.94 -9.60
CA ARG A 14 22.77 -46.31 -8.18
C ARG A 14 23.16 -45.18 -7.22
N SER A 15 24.05 -44.27 -7.61
CA SER A 15 24.44 -43.14 -6.76
C SER A 15 23.31 -42.10 -6.58
N SER A 16 22.39 -42.00 -7.55
CA SER A 16 21.24 -41.08 -7.47
C SER A 16 20.10 -41.56 -6.57
N ALA A 17 20.15 -42.81 -6.09
CA ALA A 17 19.09 -43.45 -5.31
C ALA A 17 19.39 -43.52 -3.80
N ARG A 18 20.38 -42.78 -3.29
CA ARG A 18 20.50 -42.56 -1.84
C ARG A 18 19.45 -41.55 -1.40
N GLY A 19 18.21 -42.05 -1.26
CA GLY A 19 17.12 -41.33 -0.63
C GLY A 19 17.60 -40.75 0.68
N PHE A 20 17.66 -39.43 0.75
CA PHE A 20 17.97 -38.70 1.97
C PHE A 20 16.88 -39.09 2.99
N LYS A 21 17.17 -40.06 3.87
CA LYS A 21 16.26 -40.44 4.95
C LYS A 21 16.16 -39.22 5.86
N VAL A 22 15.10 -38.43 5.68
CA VAL A 22 14.79 -37.27 6.50
C VAL A 22 14.78 -37.74 7.96
N SER A 23 15.64 -37.16 8.80
CA SER A 23 15.73 -37.54 10.21
C SER A 23 14.36 -37.40 10.87
N LEU A 24 14.01 -38.30 11.79
CA LEU A 24 12.72 -38.29 12.46
C LEU A 24 12.42 -36.94 13.13
N SER A 25 13.46 -36.31 13.69
CA SER A 25 13.42 -34.94 14.23
C SER A 25 12.99 -33.91 13.18
N ARG A 26 13.52 -33.97 11.94
CA ARG A 26 13.09 -33.08 10.85
C ARG A 26 11.63 -33.28 10.47
N ARG A 27 11.13 -34.52 10.42
CA ARG A 27 9.71 -34.79 10.09
C ARG A 27 8.77 -34.23 11.15
N VAL A 28 9.09 -34.43 12.42
CA VAL A 28 8.29 -33.91 13.54
C VAL A 28 8.28 -32.37 13.52
N THR A 29 9.44 -31.74 13.41
CA THR A 29 9.52 -30.26 13.33
C THR A 29 8.78 -29.72 12.11
N THR A 30 8.84 -30.38 10.95
CA THR A 30 8.08 -29.98 9.77
C THR A 30 6.57 -30.08 9.99
N VAL A 31 6.07 -31.16 10.62
CA VAL A 31 4.64 -31.29 10.91
C VAL A 31 4.17 -30.22 11.89
N PHE A 32 4.93 -29.97 12.97
CA PHE A 32 4.62 -28.88 13.92
C PHE A 32 4.64 -27.50 13.24
N ALA A 33 5.63 -27.23 12.38
CA ALA A 33 5.69 -25.98 11.62
C ALA A 33 4.47 -25.81 10.70
N TRP A 34 4.06 -26.86 9.97
CA TRP A 34 2.88 -26.81 9.12
C TRP A 34 1.59 -26.63 9.92
N MET A 35 1.44 -27.30 11.07
CA MET A 35 0.29 -27.08 11.95
C MET A 35 0.21 -25.63 12.43
N PHE A 36 1.34 -25.05 12.82
CA PHE A 36 1.40 -23.65 13.25
C PHE A 36 1.07 -22.67 12.12
N VAL A 37 1.58 -22.92 10.91
CA VAL A 37 1.29 -22.11 9.72
C VAL A 37 -0.20 -22.18 9.37
N VAL A 38 -0.79 -23.39 9.34
CA VAL A 38 -2.22 -23.56 9.05
C VAL A 38 -3.07 -22.91 10.13
N PHE A 39 -2.72 -23.05 11.40
CA PHE A 39 -3.42 -22.39 12.49
C PHE A 39 -3.36 -20.85 12.38
N SER A 40 -2.17 -20.29 12.15
CA SER A 40 -2.00 -18.83 11.98
C SER A 40 -2.78 -18.31 10.78
N PHE A 41 -2.75 -19.03 9.66
CA PHE A 41 -3.53 -18.70 8.47
C PHE A 41 -5.04 -18.74 8.76
N LEU A 42 -5.54 -19.81 9.38
CA LEU A 42 -6.96 -19.93 9.72
C LEU A 42 -7.39 -18.83 10.69
N PHE A 43 -6.58 -18.50 11.69
CA PHE A 43 -6.87 -17.42 12.64
C PHE A 43 -7.03 -16.06 11.92
N VAL A 44 -6.08 -15.70 11.06
CA VAL A 44 -6.16 -14.45 10.28
C VAL A 44 -7.32 -14.49 9.29
N ALA A 45 -7.54 -15.62 8.62
CA ALA A 45 -8.64 -15.79 7.68
C ALA A 45 -10.00 -15.63 8.36
N THR A 46 -10.18 -16.20 9.57
CA THR A 46 -11.41 -16.02 10.35
C THR A 46 -11.63 -14.57 10.75
N MET A 47 -10.58 -13.87 11.23
CA MET A 47 -10.67 -12.43 11.55
C MET A 47 -11.00 -11.57 10.32
N PHE A 48 -10.43 -11.90 9.17
CA PHE A 48 -10.74 -11.21 7.93
C PHE A 48 -12.20 -11.44 7.51
N VAL A 49 -12.65 -12.69 7.51
CA VAL A 49 -14.04 -13.05 7.17
C VAL A 49 -15.02 -12.42 8.16
N SER A 50 -14.69 -12.35 9.46
CA SER A 50 -15.58 -11.70 10.44
C SER A 50 -15.71 -10.20 10.18
N ILE A 51 -14.61 -9.50 9.90
CA ILE A 51 -14.65 -8.05 9.59
C ILE A 51 -15.48 -7.80 8.33
N ILE A 52 -15.25 -8.57 7.26
CA ILE A 52 -16.03 -8.42 6.02
C ILE A 52 -17.50 -8.76 6.26
N GLY A 53 -17.79 -9.82 7.03
CA GLY A 53 -19.14 -10.21 7.40
C GLY A 53 -19.86 -9.10 8.16
N ASP A 54 -19.23 -8.52 9.19
CA ASP A 54 -19.77 -7.41 9.97
C ASP A 54 -20.03 -6.17 9.12
N VAL A 55 -19.09 -5.83 8.21
CA VAL A 55 -19.26 -4.70 7.28
C VAL A 55 -20.47 -4.94 6.39
N ILE A 56 -20.63 -6.13 5.79
CA ILE A 56 -21.76 -6.43 4.91
C ILE A 56 -23.08 -6.39 5.68
N ILE A 57 -23.16 -7.05 6.83
CA ILE A 57 -24.39 -7.13 7.64
C ILE A 57 -24.83 -5.72 8.09
N ARG A 58 -23.89 -4.87 8.49
CA ARG A 58 -24.18 -3.50 8.95
C ARG A 58 -24.42 -2.53 7.80
N ALA A 59 -23.72 -2.69 6.68
CA ALA A 59 -23.87 -1.83 5.51
C ALA A 59 -25.15 -2.13 4.73
N TRP A 60 -25.57 -3.40 4.62
CA TRP A 60 -26.73 -3.83 3.83
C TRP A 60 -28.01 -3.01 4.07
N PRO A 61 -28.48 -2.81 5.32
CA PRO A 61 -29.66 -1.97 5.58
C PRO A 61 -29.42 -0.48 5.34
N ALA A 62 -28.17 -0.03 5.35
CA ALA A 62 -27.79 1.37 5.13
C ALA A 62 -27.64 1.73 3.64
N LEU A 63 -27.53 0.74 2.75
CA LEU A 63 -27.42 0.92 1.29
C LEU A 63 -28.75 1.36 0.67
N THR A 64 -29.08 2.64 0.87
CA THR A 64 -30.19 3.30 0.20
C THR A 64 -29.67 4.44 -0.67
N PRO A 65 -30.36 4.85 -1.74
CA PRO A 65 -29.94 6.02 -2.54
C PRO A 65 -29.80 7.29 -1.70
N LYS A 66 -30.57 7.40 -0.60
CA LYS A 66 -30.49 8.49 0.37
C LYS A 66 -29.12 8.59 1.03
N LEU A 67 -28.42 7.46 1.21
CA LEU A 67 -27.06 7.42 1.76
C LEU A 67 -26.12 8.34 0.98
N LEU A 68 -26.25 8.45 -0.34
CA LEU A 68 -25.34 9.28 -1.15
C LEU A 68 -25.70 10.77 -1.09
N THR A 69 -26.97 11.09 -0.86
CA THR A 69 -27.49 12.46 -0.92
C THR A 69 -27.63 13.12 0.46
N GLU A 70 -27.65 12.34 1.53
CA GLU A 70 -27.77 12.87 2.89
C GLU A 70 -26.41 13.29 3.45
N VAL A 71 -26.41 14.36 4.24
CA VAL A 71 -25.21 14.87 4.91
C VAL A 71 -24.94 14.02 6.16
N THR A 72 -23.69 13.63 6.39
CA THR A 72 -23.28 12.98 7.64
C THR A 72 -23.39 13.98 8.80
N SER A 73 -24.00 13.55 9.92
CA SER A 73 -24.03 14.32 11.16
C SER A 73 -23.76 13.40 12.35
N GLY A 74 -22.66 13.66 13.07
CA GLY A 74 -22.23 12.83 14.19
C GLY A 74 -21.95 11.39 13.76
N ILE A 75 -22.66 10.43 14.36
CA ILE A 75 -22.52 8.98 14.11
C ILE A 75 -23.52 8.43 13.08
N GLY A 76 -24.34 9.28 12.45
CA GLY A 76 -25.35 8.90 11.47
C GLY A 76 -25.43 9.82 10.26
N GLY A 77 -26.38 9.54 9.36
CA GLY A 77 -26.59 10.29 8.11
C GLY A 77 -25.96 9.62 6.89
N GLY A 78 -25.86 10.39 5.81
CA GLY A 78 -25.33 9.92 4.53
C GLY A 78 -23.84 10.18 4.34
N LEU A 79 -23.37 10.16 3.09
CA LEU A 79 -21.98 10.30 2.65
C LEU A 79 -21.73 11.59 1.86
N LYS A 80 -22.74 12.46 1.73
CA LYS A 80 -22.70 13.60 0.79
C LYS A 80 -21.48 14.50 1.02
N ASN A 81 -21.25 14.95 2.25
CA ASN A 81 -20.12 15.82 2.61
C ASN A 81 -18.76 15.12 2.46
N ALA A 82 -18.68 13.79 2.64
CA ALA A 82 -17.44 13.04 2.40
C ALA A 82 -17.12 12.94 0.91
N ILE A 83 -18.14 12.71 0.08
CA ILE A 83 -18.02 12.68 -1.39
C ILE A 83 -17.65 14.06 -1.92
N GLU A 84 -18.40 15.10 -1.55
CA GLU A 84 -18.13 16.48 -1.96
C GLU A 84 -16.77 16.96 -1.46
N GLY A 85 -16.43 16.68 -0.20
CA GLY A 85 -15.14 17.03 0.37
C GLY A 85 -13.98 16.37 -0.38
N THR A 86 -14.08 15.07 -0.66
CA THR A 86 -13.07 14.35 -1.46
C THR A 86 -12.96 14.94 -2.85
N PHE A 87 -14.08 15.17 -3.53
CA PHE A 87 -14.09 15.72 -4.88
C PHE A 87 -13.42 17.10 -4.95
N VAL A 88 -13.81 18.02 -4.06
CA VAL A 88 -13.23 19.38 -4.01
C VAL A 88 -11.74 19.33 -3.67
N MET A 89 -11.35 18.50 -2.71
CA MET A 89 -9.94 18.36 -2.32
C MET A 89 -9.10 17.74 -3.44
N SER A 90 -9.56 16.66 -4.06
CA SER A 90 -8.84 15.98 -5.13
C SER A 90 -8.70 16.85 -6.37
N VAL A 91 -9.78 17.53 -6.80
CA VAL A 91 -9.72 18.46 -7.94
C VAL A 91 -8.82 19.65 -7.62
N GLY A 92 -8.97 20.26 -6.45
CA GLY A 92 -8.14 21.38 -6.02
C GLY A 92 -6.65 21.01 -5.97
N ALA A 93 -6.33 19.85 -5.40
CA ALA A 93 -4.96 19.36 -5.33
C ALA A 93 -4.40 19.04 -6.72
N LEU A 94 -5.21 18.44 -7.61
CA LEU A 94 -4.80 18.15 -8.99
C LEU A 94 -4.52 19.43 -9.78
N LEU A 95 -5.35 20.46 -9.63
CA LEU A 95 -5.15 21.75 -10.31
C LEU A 95 -3.82 22.42 -9.94
N LEU A 96 -3.34 22.20 -8.71
CA LEU A 96 -2.05 22.74 -8.24
C LEU A 96 -0.89 21.79 -8.56
N ALA A 97 -1.05 20.49 -8.30
CA ALA A 97 0.02 19.51 -8.43
C ALA A 97 0.32 19.16 -9.89
N ALA A 98 -0.70 19.02 -10.75
CA ALA A 98 -0.51 18.64 -12.15
C ALA A 98 0.40 19.61 -12.92
N PRO A 99 0.19 20.93 -12.92
CA PRO A 99 1.08 21.82 -13.67
C PRO A 99 2.52 21.78 -13.14
N ILE A 100 2.71 21.69 -11.81
CA ILE A 100 4.04 21.63 -11.20
C ILE A 100 4.73 20.30 -11.53
N GLY A 101 4.05 19.17 -11.32
CA GLY A 101 4.58 17.83 -11.54
C GLY A 101 4.87 17.54 -13.01
N ILE A 102 3.97 17.95 -13.92
CA ILE A 102 4.20 17.81 -15.36
C ILE A 102 5.38 18.68 -15.80
N SER A 103 5.44 19.95 -15.36
CA SER A 103 6.55 20.84 -15.73
C SER A 103 7.89 20.34 -15.18
N ALA A 104 7.91 19.85 -13.94
CA ALA A 104 9.09 19.23 -13.34
C ALA A 104 9.53 17.97 -14.11
N GLY A 105 8.58 17.13 -14.51
CA GLY A 105 8.83 15.95 -15.34
C GLY A 105 9.41 16.28 -16.72
N ILE A 106 8.83 17.26 -17.42
CA ILE A 106 9.34 17.76 -18.70
C ILE A 106 10.75 18.35 -18.53
N TYR A 107 10.96 19.16 -17.50
CA TYR A 107 12.29 19.73 -17.23
C TYR A 107 13.34 18.64 -16.97
N LEU A 108 13.00 17.61 -16.17
CA LEU A 108 13.91 16.51 -15.88
C LEU A 108 14.21 15.62 -17.08
N SER A 109 13.26 15.46 -18.01
CA SER A 109 13.45 14.65 -19.21
C SER A 109 14.34 15.36 -20.24
N GLU A 110 14.17 16.66 -20.43
CA GLU A 110 14.93 17.44 -21.41
C GLU A 110 16.25 17.99 -20.86
N HIS A 111 16.21 18.59 -19.66
CA HIS A 111 17.30 19.39 -19.09
C HIS A 111 17.89 18.78 -17.81
N GLY A 112 17.48 17.57 -17.42
CA GLY A 112 17.81 16.95 -16.14
C GLY A 112 19.29 16.61 -15.90
N ARG A 113 20.20 16.90 -16.83
CA ARG A 113 21.65 16.66 -16.69
C ARG A 113 22.37 17.77 -15.90
N GLY A 114 21.78 18.95 -15.78
CA GLY A 114 22.35 20.10 -15.06
C GLY A 114 22.23 19.99 -13.53
N GLY A 115 22.86 20.94 -12.81
CA GLY A 115 22.80 21.00 -11.34
C GLY A 115 21.38 21.10 -10.79
N ALA A 116 20.53 21.93 -11.42
CA ALA A 116 19.12 22.06 -11.07
C ALA A 116 18.34 20.73 -11.25
N GLY A 117 18.65 19.94 -12.28
CA GLY A 117 18.05 18.62 -12.48
C GLY A 117 18.43 17.61 -11.39
N LYS A 118 19.66 17.68 -10.87
CA LYS A 118 20.09 16.85 -9.72
C LYS A 118 19.37 17.25 -8.43
N VAL A 119 19.24 18.55 -8.17
CA VAL A 119 18.50 19.05 -7.00
C VAL A 119 17.03 18.65 -7.08
N LEU A 120 16.39 18.84 -8.23
CA LEU A 120 14.99 18.50 -8.41
C LEU A 120 14.74 16.99 -8.23
N ARG A 121 15.60 16.12 -8.78
CA ARG A 121 15.51 14.66 -8.51
C ARG A 121 15.68 14.34 -7.04
N PHE A 122 16.66 14.95 -6.37
CA PHE A 122 16.87 14.74 -4.94
C PHE A 122 15.64 15.16 -4.11
N LEU A 123 15.04 16.32 -4.41
CA LEU A 123 13.83 16.77 -3.73
C LEU A 123 12.65 15.82 -3.96
N SER A 124 12.47 15.36 -5.20
CA SER A 124 11.46 14.35 -5.54
C SER A 124 11.67 13.03 -4.79
N ASP A 125 12.89 12.50 -4.79
CA ASP A 125 13.23 11.27 -4.05
C ASP A 125 12.97 11.44 -2.54
N VAL A 126 13.21 12.62 -1.97
CA VAL A 126 12.90 12.93 -0.58
C VAL A 126 11.38 12.99 -0.35
N LEU A 127 10.62 13.66 -1.22
CA LEU A 127 9.16 13.74 -1.10
C LEU A 127 8.51 12.34 -1.12
N VAL A 128 8.93 11.48 -2.05
CA VAL A 128 8.48 10.09 -2.15
C VAL A 128 8.93 9.24 -0.96
N GLY A 129 10.09 9.53 -0.39
CA GLY A 129 10.63 8.83 0.77
C GLY A 129 9.89 9.13 2.09
N ILE A 130 9.20 10.26 2.19
CA ILE A 130 8.48 10.64 3.42
C ILE A 130 7.14 9.89 3.50
N PRO A 131 6.84 9.23 4.64
CA PRO A 131 5.53 8.61 4.83
C PRO A 131 4.39 9.62 4.74
N SER A 132 3.30 9.28 4.05
CA SER A 132 2.16 10.19 3.83
C SER A 132 1.55 10.70 5.14
N ILE A 133 1.52 9.90 6.21
CA ILE A 133 1.03 10.35 7.52
C ILE A 133 1.85 11.51 8.10
N VAL A 134 3.15 11.55 7.82
CA VAL A 134 4.04 12.63 8.29
C VAL A 134 3.72 13.92 7.56
N LEU A 135 3.59 13.89 6.23
CA LEU A 135 3.19 15.06 5.43
C LEU A 135 1.81 15.58 5.86
N GLY A 136 0.86 14.67 6.11
CA GLY A 136 -0.47 15.00 6.62
C GLY A 136 -0.42 15.71 7.97
N TYR A 137 0.39 15.20 8.89
CA TYR A 137 0.53 15.76 10.22
C TYR A 137 1.26 17.11 10.23
N VAL A 138 2.30 17.27 9.41
CA VAL A 138 2.98 18.58 9.22
C VAL A 138 1.99 19.61 8.69
N GLY A 139 1.20 19.27 7.66
CA GLY A 139 0.17 20.15 7.13
C GLY A 139 -0.85 20.57 8.20
N TYR A 140 -1.31 19.61 9.01
CA TYR A 140 -2.22 19.87 10.13
C TYR A 140 -1.60 20.83 11.17
N ILE A 141 -0.41 20.52 11.69
CA ILE A 141 0.22 21.37 12.72
C ILE A 141 0.47 22.77 12.15
N THR A 142 1.07 22.89 10.96
CA THR A 142 1.43 24.18 10.41
C THR A 142 0.20 25.01 10.06
N MET A 143 -0.76 24.47 9.29
CA MET A 143 -1.86 25.28 8.76
C MET A 143 -3.04 25.37 9.74
N VAL A 144 -3.43 24.25 10.36
CA VAL A 144 -4.60 24.22 11.24
C VAL A 144 -4.29 24.80 12.62
N ILE A 145 -3.18 24.38 13.22
CA ILE A 145 -2.81 24.80 14.58
C ILE A 145 -2.07 26.15 14.55
N TYR A 146 -0.92 26.24 13.89
CA TYR A 146 -0.06 27.43 13.97
C TYR A 146 -0.61 28.63 13.21
N LEU A 147 -1.06 28.44 11.96
CA LEU A 147 -1.67 29.51 11.17
C LEU A 147 -3.15 29.76 11.54
N GLY A 148 -3.75 28.90 12.38
CA GLY A 148 -5.11 29.07 12.88
C GLY A 148 -6.20 28.92 11.81
N TRP A 149 -5.92 28.26 10.68
CA TRP A 149 -6.89 28.10 9.59
C TRP A 149 -8.07 27.20 9.94
N GLN A 150 -8.09 26.61 11.15
CA GLN A 150 -9.06 25.61 11.57
C GLN A 150 -9.07 24.40 10.61
N PHE A 151 -9.94 23.42 10.86
CA PHE A 151 -10.15 22.33 9.92
C PHE A 151 -10.77 22.87 8.63
N SER A 152 -9.93 23.11 7.62
CA SER A 152 -10.30 23.78 6.38
C SER A 152 -9.92 22.96 5.14
N VAL A 153 -10.73 23.12 4.10
CA VAL A 153 -10.52 22.48 2.78
C VAL A 153 -9.21 22.96 2.15
N ALA A 154 -8.84 24.23 2.35
CA ALA A 154 -7.60 24.79 1.82
C ALA A 154 -6.35 24.09 2.40
N ALA A 155 -6.31 23.86 3.71
CA ALA A 155 -5.21 23.12 4.34
C ALA A 155 -5.09 21.70 3.77
N GLY A 156 -6.22 21.03 3.55
CA GLY A 156 -6.28 19.70 2.91
C GLY A 156 -5.74 19.73 1.48
N ILE A 157 -6.18 20.68 0.65
CA ILE A 157 -5.74 20.83 -0.75
C ILE A 157 -4.23 21.05 -0.83
N ILE A 158 -3.65 21.96 -0.04
CA ILE A 158 -2.22 22.25 -0.09
C ILE A 158 -1.41 21.04 0.36
N THR A 159 -1.84 20.38 1.44
CA THR A 159 -1.17 19.19 1.96
C THR A 159 -1.20 18.04 0.93
N LEU A 160 -2.36 17.80 0.30
CA LEU A 160 -2.51 16.81 -0.77
C LEU A 160 -1.69 17.19 -2.02
N THR A 161 -1.59 18.48 -2.34
CA THR A 161 -0.75 18.95 -3.45
C THR A 161 0.69 18.51 -3.24
N VAL A 162 1.25 18.74 -2.05
CA VAL A 162 2.63 18.33 -1.72
C VAL A 162 2.80 16.82 -1.79
N MET A 163 1.81 16.04 -1.37
CA MET A 163 1.83 14.57 -1.48
C MET A 163 1.79 14.07 -2.93
N LEU A 164 1.18 14.82 -3.84
CA LEU A 164 1.06 14.47 -5.26
C LEU A 164 2.26 14.93 -6.09
N LEU A 165 3.11 15.82 -5.55
CA LEU A 165 4.32 16.23 -6.24
C LEU A 165 5.27 15.03 -6.42
N PRO A 166 5.96 14.95 -7.56
CA PRO A 166 6.88 13.86 -7.88
C PRO A 166 8.09 13.87 -6.96
#